data_AF-A0A7S2LWH8-F1
#
_entry.id   AF-A0A7S2LWH8-F1
#
_cell.length_a   1.000
_cell.length_b   1.000
_cell.length_c   1.000
_cell.angle_alpha   90.00
_cell.angle_beta   90.00
_cell.angle_gamma   90.00
#
_symmetry.space_group_name_H-M   'P 1'
#
loop_
_entity.id
_entity.type
_entity.pdbx_description
1 polymer ?
#
loop_
_entity_poly.entity_id
_entity_poly.type
_entity_poly.pdbx_seq_one_letter_code
_entity_poly.pdbx_strand_id
1 'polypeptide(L)'
;PLHLSCLCGTFATAKYFINLHPENINKPVQAEHEWRRENGMYPIHCAIYGQPNRTGDDQETALKLVELLVACDPKIASQKFDGKLPIIWACLKADKTKLDAGLKIVKLLYDIYPEAILEQEQVGCMYFRNPSCVKEVEEFIISQVPYANQVKCLDITMSRPDESGRLPSRTTLVNDALVHNAPLGTIKLFV
;
A
#
# COMPACT_ATOMS: atom_id res chain seq x y z
N PRO A 1 10.18 18.66 9.27
CA PRO A 1 11.14 17.71 9.91
C PRO A 1 10.77 16.23 9.69
N LEU A 2 9.56 15.82 10.06
CA LEU A 2 9.10 14.42 9.91
C LEU A 2 9.25 13.90 8.47
N HIS A 3 8.69 14.62 7.49
CA HIS A 3 8.81 14.26 6.05
C HIS A 3 10.26 13.98 5.61
N LEU A 4 11.19 14.89 5.94
CA LEU A 4 12.61 14.72 5.61
C LEU A 4 13.21 13.52 6.33
N SER A 5 12.87 13.30 7.61
CA SER A 5 13.36 12.14 8.34
C SER A 5 12.87 10.81 7.75
N CYS A 6 11.64 10.77 7.23
CA CYS A 6 11.13 9.59 6.51
C CYS A 6 11.84 9.40 5.17
N LEU A 7 12.11 10.49 4.44
CA LEU A 7 12.73 10.47 3.11
C LEU A 7 14.21 10.05 3.14
N CYS A 8 15.00 10.67 4.03
CA CYS A 8 16.46 10.52 4.05
C CYS A 8 17.07 10.36 5.45
N GLY A 9 16.25 10.39 6.51
CA GLY A 9 16.71 10.20 7.88
C GLY A 9 16.81 8.73 8.30
N THR A 10 17.28 8.54 9.53
CA THR A 10 17.31 7.24 10.20
C THR A 10 15.94 6.91 10.82
N PHE A 11 15.71 5.62 11.08
CA PHE A 11 14.54 5.17 11.84
C PHE A 11 14.39 5.90 13.19
N ALA A 12 15.50 6.07 13.92
CA ALA A 12 15.50 6.72 15.23
C ALA A 12 15.03 8.18 15.16
N THR A 13 15.50 8.94 14.16
CA THR A 13 15.10 10.34 13.99
C THR A 13 13.62 10.48 13.63
N ALA A 14 13.11 9.64 12.73
CA ALA A 14 11.69 9.68 12.38
C ALA A 14 10.82 9.27 13.58
N LYS A 15 11.19 8.21 14.30
CA LYS A 15 10.50 7.77 15.52
C LYS A 15 10.45 8.86 16.59
N TYR A 16 11.55 9.59 16.77
CA TYR A 16 11.59 10.74 17.66
C TYR A 16 10.54 11.80 17.28
N PHE A 17 10.48 12.20 15.99
CA PHE A 17 9.51 13.21 15.54
C PHE A 17 8.06 12.72 15.59
N ILE A 18 7.80 11.44 15.32
CA ILE A 18 6.47 10.84 15.46
C ILE A 18 6.02 10.86 16.93
N ASN A 19 6.91 10.51 17.86
CA ASN A 19 6.59 10.54 19.29
C ASN A 19 6.36 11.96 19.81
N LEU A 20 7.10 12.94 19.29
CA LEU A 20 6.98 14.34 19.71
C LEU A 20 5.68 14.98 19.19
N HIS A 21 5.27 14.62 17.97
CA HIS A 21 4.12 15.20 17.28
C HIS A 21 3.42 14.16 16.39
N PRO A 22 2.65 13.21 16.98
CA PRO A 22 2.02 12.13 16.23
C PRO A 22 0.99 12.64 15.22
N GLU A 23 0.36 13.79 15.45
CA GLU A 23 -0.59 14.41 14.53
C GLU A 23 0.04 14.78 13.17
N ASN A 24 1.37 14.92 13.12
CA ASN A 24 2.07 15.28 11.88
C ASN A 24 2.16 14.12 10.88
N ILE A 25 1.83 12.87 11.25
CA ILE A 25 1.75 11.75 10.30
C ILE A 25 0.64 11.96 9.26
N ASN A 26 -0.37 12.76 9.60
CA ASN A 26 -1.53 13.07 8.76
C ASN A 26 -1.45 14.45 8.10
N LYS A 27 -0.29 15.12 8.14
CA LYS A 27 -0.10 16.43 7.51
C LYS A 27 0.78 16.25 6.26
N PRO A 28 0.33 16.65 5.07
CA PRO A 28 1.18 16.62 3.89
C PRO A 28 2.26 17.70 3.97
N VAL A 29 3.33 17.55 3.18
CA VAL A 29 4.27 18.63 2.90
C VAL A 29 3.49 19.82 2.34
N GLN A 30 3.60 20.95 3.02
CA GLN A 30 3.19 22.25 2.53
C GLN A 30 4.44 22.98 2.06
N ALA A 31 4.68 23.00 0.75
CA ALA A 31 5.73 23.83 0.19
C ALA A 31 5.12 25.18 -0.19
N GLU A 32 5.79 26.28 0.20
CA GLU A 32 5.42 27.64 -0.23
C GLU A 32 5.44 27.81 -1.76
N HIS A 33 6.13 26.91 -2.47
CA HIS A 33 6.19 26.88 -3.91
C HIS A 33 5.61 25.58 -4.47
N GLU A 34 4.53 25.72 -5.23
CA GLU A 34 3.77 24.61 -5.84
C GLU A 34 4.61 23.70 -6.75
N TRP A 35 5.72 24.20 -7.32
CA TRP A 35 6.59 23.42 -8.20
C TRP A 35 7.49 22.42 -7.49
N ARG A 36 7.54 22.41 -6.14
CA ARG A 36 8.25 21.33 -5.45
C ARG A 36 7.50 20.03 -5.67
N ARG A 37 8.19 19.06 -6.29
CA ARG A 37 7.66 17.72 -6.57
C ARG A 37 7.14 16.99 -5.33
N GLU A 38 7.52 17.43 -4.14
CA GLU A 38 7.12 16.85 -2.86
C GLU A 38 5.85 17.48 -2.27
N ASN A 39 5.32 18.56 -2.87
CA ASN A 39 4.15 19.25 -2.34
C ASN A 39 2.95 18.28 -2.31
N GLY A 40 2.28 18.16 -1.16
CA GLY A 40 1.20 17.18 -0.98
C GLY A 40 1.66 15.78 -0.56
N MET A 41 2.97 15.48 -0.49
CA MET A 41 3.44 14.19 0.02
C MET A 41 3.20 14.08 1.52
N TYR A 42 2.56 13.00 1.95
CA TYR A 42 2.51 12.60 3.36
C TYR A 42 3.79 11.85 3.78
N PRO A 43 4.07 11.71 5.09
CA PRO A 43 5.26 11.00 5.58
C PRO A 43 5.41 9.57 5.06
N ILE A 44 4.30 8.86 4.83
CA ILE A 44 4.30 7.52 4.23
C ILE A 44 4.85 7.53 2.80
N HIS A 45 4.50 8.54 1.99
CA HIS A 45 5.04 8.71 0.65
C HIS A 45 6.54 9.01 0.70
N CYS A 46 6.97 9.84 1.66
CA CYS A 46 8.39 10.12 1.86
C CYS A 46 9.19 8.85 2.21
N ALA A 47 8.67 8.01 3.11
CA ALA A 47 9.30 6.76 3.50
C ALA A 47 9.47 5.80 2.31
N ILE A 48 8.42 5.64 1.50
CA ILE A 48 8.43 4.83 0.28
C ILE A 48 9.39 5.40 -0.76
N TYR A 49 9.33 6.72 -1.00
CA TYR A 49 10.17 7.39 -1.99
C TYR A 49 11.67 7.36 -1.64
N GLY A 50 11.99 7.32 -0.35
CA GLY A 50 13.36 7.21 0.14
C GLY A 50 14.00 5.84 -0.05
N GLN A 51 13.21 4.77 -0.25
CA GLN A 51 13.67 3.38 -0.30
C GLN A 51 14.83 3.14 -1.31
N PRO A 52 14.81 3.70 -2.54
CA PRO A 52 15.90 3.51 -3.50
C PRO A 52 17.23 4.14 -3.05
N ASN A 53 17.22 5.06 -2.09
CA ASN A 53 18.43 5.72 -1.58
C ASN A 53 19.08 4.99 -0.40
N ARG A 54 18.40 4.01 0.21
CA ARG A 54 18.87 3.32 1.42
C ARG A 54 19.75 2.10 1.12
N THR A 55 21.01 2.08 1.50
CA THR A 55 21.97 1.02 1.14
C THR A 55 22.60 0.38 2.38
N GLY A 56 23.24 -0.79 2.20
CA GLY A 56 23.84 -1.54 3.31
C GLY A 56 22.84 -1.83 4.43
N ASP A 57 23.24 -1.56 5.67
CA ASP A 57 22.43 -1.82 6.87
C ASP A 57 21.12 -0.99 6.94
N ASP A 58 20.97 0.05 6.10
CA ASP A 58 19.78 0.91 6.07
C ASP A 58 18.68 0.41 5.11
N GLN A 59 18.93 -0.67 4.36
CA GLN A 59 17.99 -1.17 3.34
C GLN A 59 16.56 -1.45 3.88
N GLU A 60 16.44 -1.87 5.14
CA GLU A 60 15.15 -2.14 5.79
C GLU A 60 14.50 -0.91 6.42
N THR A 61 15.18 0.23 6.50
CA THR A 61 14.65 1.38 7.23
C THR A 61 13.35 1.90 6.61
N ALA A 62 13.21 1.85 5.28
CA ALA A 62 11.94 2.21 4.63
C ALA A 62 10.78 1.33 5.11
N LEU A 63 10.99 0.01 5.20
CA LEU A 63 9.99 -0.92 5.72
C LEU A 63 9.64 -0.60 7.18
N LYS A 64 10.64 -0.46 8.04
CA LYS A 64 10.44 -0.13 9.47
C LYS A 64 9.69 1.19 9.66
N LEU A 65 9.96 2.17 8.80
CA LEU A 65 9.25 3.45 8.82
C LEU A 65 7.79 3.30 8.39
N VAL A 66 7.51 2.54 7.33
CA VAL A 66 6.12 2.27 6.92
C VAL A 66 5.38 1.52 8.02
N GLU A 67 5.97 0.47 8.59
CA GLU A 67 5.42 -0.28 9.74
C GLU A 67 5.11 0.63 10.93
N LEU A 68 6.04 1.53 11.28
CA LEU A 68 5.84 2.49 12.37
C LEU A 68 4.68 3.43 12.07
N LEU A 69 4.64 4.02 10.87
CA LEU A 69 3.60 4.99 10.50
C LEU A 69 2.21 4.35 10.50
N VAL A 70 2.06 3.15 9.90
CA VAL A 70 0.76 2.46 9.84
C VAL A 70 0.31 1.90 11.19
N ALA A 71 1.26 1.58 12.07
CA ALA A 71 0.94 1.24 13.46
C ALA A 71 0.40 2.44 14.24
N CYS A 72 0.82 3.66 13.90
CA CYS A 72 0.26 4.88 14.49
C CYS A 72 -1.15 5.19 13.97
N ASP A 73 -1.37 5.10 12.66
CA ASP A 73 -2.68 5.32 12.06
C ASP A 73 -2.80 4.51 10.75
N PRO A 74 -3.59 3.42 10.71
CA PRO A 74 -3.79 2.62 9.51
C PRO A 74 -4.39 3.39 8.33
N LYS A 75 -5.14 4.49 8.60
CA LYS A 75 -5.80 5.27 7.55
C LYS A 75 -4.82 5.97 6.63
N ILE A 76 -3.56 6.13 7.03
CA ILE A 76 -2.56 6.73 6.15
C ILE A 76 -2.33 5.89 4.87
N ALA A 77 -2.67 4.60 4.89
CA ALA A 77 -2.60 3.74 3.72
C ALA A 77 -3.59 4.16 2.60
N SER A 78 -4.57 5.02 2.90
CA SER A 78 -5.48 5.60 1.90
C SER A 78 -5.15 7.04 1.49
N GLN A 79 -4.08 7.64 2.05
CA GLN A 79 -3.68 9.00 1.71
C GLN A 79 -3.15 9.09 0.29
N LYS A 80 -3.79 9.90 -0.56
CA LYS A 80 -3.37 10.08 -1.95
C LYS A 80 -2.32 11.17 -2.07
N PHE A 81 -1.32 10.93 -2.91
CA PHE A 81 -0.37 11.92 -3.39
C PHE A 81 -0.28 11.82 -4.92
N ASP A 82 -0.46 12.95 -5.62
CA ASP A 82 -0.55 12.99 -7.10
C ASP A 82 -1.61 12.02 -7.65
N GLY A 83 -2.77 12.01 -6.98
CA GLY A 83 -3.88 11.11 -7.26
C GLY A 83 -3.62 9.63 -6.96
N LYS A 84 -2.42 9.27 -6.47
CA LYS A 84 -2.01 7.87 -6.29
C LYS A 84 -1.95 7.45 -4.82
N LEU A 85 -2.37 6.23 -4.53
CA LEU A 85 -2.30 5.61 -3.21
C LEU A 85 -0.87 5.17 -2.86
N PRO A 86 -0.53 5.02 -1.57
CA PRO A 86 0.79 4.59 -1.11
C PRO A 86 1.22 3.25 -1.70
N ILE A 87 0.31 2.27 -1.84
CA ILE A 87 0.63 0.98 -2.45
C ILE A 87 1.10 1.12 -3.90
N ILE A 88 0.54 2.06 -4.67
CA ILE A 88 0.97 2.33 -6.05
C ILE A 88 2.37 2.92 -6.05
N TRP A 89 2.63 3.88 -5.16
CA TRP A 89 3.96 4.44 -4.98
C TRP A 89 4.99 3.37 -4.59
N ALA A 90 4.62 2.42 -3.72
CA ALA A 90 5.48 1.31 -3.34
C ALA A 90 5.81 0.42 -4.54
N CYS A 91 4.83 0.09 -5.39
CA CYS A 91 5.09 -0.67 -6.61
C CYS A 91 5.99 0.11 -7.60
N LEU A 92 5.75 1.41 -7.77
CA LEU A 92 6.56 2.26 -8.67
C LEU A 92 7.99 2.48 -8.19
N LYS A 93 8.24 2.33 -6.88
CA LYS A 93 9.56 2.52 -6.26
C LYS A 93 10.26 1.22 -5.90
N ALA A 94 9.60 0.07 -6.06
CA ALA A 94 10.26 -1.21 -5.93
C ALA A 94 11.41 -1.31 -6.94
N ASP A 95 12.58 -1.70 -6.44
CA ASP A 95 13.82 -1.82 -7.21
C ASP A 95 14.29 -3.28 -7.14
N LYS A 96 14.78 -3.84 -8.25
CA LYS A 96 15.31 -5.21 -8.30
C LYS A 96 16.42 -5.45 -7.28
N THR A 97 17.25 -4.44 -7.01
CA THR A 97 18.36 -4.51 -6.04
C THR A 97 17.88 -4.60 -4.60
N LYS A 98 16.62 -4.22 -4.33
CA LYS A 98 16.00 -4.17 -3.00
C LYS A 98 14.59 -4.74 -3.01
N LEU A 99 14.40 -5.78 -3.83
CA LEU A 99 13.10 -6.36 -4.12
C LEU A 99 12.41 -6.85 -2.85
N ASP A 100 13.15 -7.49 -1.94
CA ASP A 100 12.59 -8.01 -0.69
C ASP A 100 11.93 -6.92 0.16
N ALA A 101 12.63 -5.79 0.38
CA ALA A 101 12.08 -4.67 1.13
C ALA A 101 10.88 -4.01 0.41
N GLY A 102 10.97 -3.82 -0.90
CA GLY A 102 9.87 -3.26 -1.71
C GLY A 102 8.62 -4.13 -1.66
N LEU A 103 8.78 -5.45 -1.86
CA LEU A 103 7.69 -6.41 -1.84
C LEU A 103 7.05 -6.52 -0.44
N LYS A 104 7.84 -6.46 0.63
CA LYS A 104 7.33 -6.41 2.02
C LYS A 104 6.47 -5.18 2.26
N ILE A 105 6.89 -4.01 1.78
CA ILE A 105 6.09 -2.77 1.88
C ILE A 105 4.77 -2.92 1.10
N VAL A 106 4.81 -3.45 -0.12
CA VAL A 106 3.59 -3.65 -0.93
C VAL A 106 2.60 -4.59 -0.24
N LYS A 107 3.09 -5.72 0.27
CA LYS A 107 2.26 -6.69 1.02
C LYS A 107 1.67 -6.05 2.29
N LEU A 108 2.47 -5.32 3.05
CA LEU A 108 2.01 -4.62 4.25
C LEU A 108 0.89 -3.63 3.93
N LEU A 109 1.06 -2.80 2.89
CA LEU A 109 0.05 -1.82 2.50
C LEU A 109 -1.22 -2.48 1.96
N TYR A 110 -1.08 -3.58 1.23
CA TYR A 110 -2.21 -4.40 0.80
C TYR A 110 -2.97 -4.99 1.99
N ASP A 111 -2.26 -5.53 2.98
CA ASP A 111 -2.88 -6.08 4.19
C ASP A 111 -3.60 -5.02 5.03
N ILE A 112 -3.23 -3.74 4.91
CA ILE A 112 -3.85 -2.65 5.65
C ILE A 112 -5.05 -2.06 4.90
N TYR A 113 -4.92 -1.82 3.60
CA TYR A 113 -5.94 -1.20 2.77
C TYR A 113 -6.08 -1.94 1.43
N PRO A 114 -6.62 -3.16 1.45
CA PRO A 114 -6.65 -4.01 0.26
C PRO A 114 -7.57 -3.47 -0.83
N GLU A 115 -8.59 -2.66 -0.49
CA GLU A 115 -9.49 -2.01 -1.44
C GLU A 115 -8.75 -1.08 -2.41
N ALA A 116 -7.50 -0.71 -2.09
CA ALA A 116 -6.64 0.05 -2.98
C ALA A 116 -6.51 -0.56 -4.39
N ILE A 117 -6.59 -1.89 -4.52
CA ILE A 117 -6.50 -2.56 -5.83
C ILE A 117 -7.79 -2.47 -6.65
N LEU A 118 -8.90 -2.01 -6.04
CA LEU A 118 -10.17 -1.77 -6.74
C LEU A 118 -10.21 -0.43 -7.46
N GLU A 119 -9.29 0.49 -7.14
CA GLU A 119 -9.18 1.78 -7.83
C GLU A 119 -8.56 1.60 -9.23
N GLN A 120 -9.39 1.21 -10.21
CA GLN A 120 -8.99 0.76 -11.54
C GLN A 120 -8.06 1.72 -12.32
N GLU A 121 -8.22 3.04 -12.16
CA GLU A 121 -7.31 4.03 -12.78
C GLU A 121 -5.87 3.90 -12.24
N GLN A 122 -5.72 3.46 -11.00
CA GLN A 122 -4.43 3.38 -10.33
C GLN A 122 -3.69 2.08 -10.65
N VAL A 123 -4.42 0.98 -10.75
CA VAL A 123 -3.87 -0.31 -11.17
C VAL A 123 -3.46 -0.26 -12.66
N GLY A 124 -4.24 0.44 -13.51
CA GLY A 124 -3.82 0.75 -14.88
C GLY A 124 -2.51 1.55 -14.96
N CYS A 125 -2.26 2.46 -14.00
CA CYS A 125 -1.00 3.21 -13.95
C CYS A 125 0.23 2.33 -13.66
N MET A 126 0.07 1.19 -12.98
CA MET A 126 1.16 0.21 -12.83
C MET A 126 1.51 -0.46 -14.16
N TYR A 127 0.48 -0.91 -14.89
CA TYR A 127 0.65 -1.71 -16.11
C TYR A 127 1.17 -0.91 -17.32
N PHE A 128 0.70 0.34 -17.49
CA PHE A 128 0.95 1.08 -18.73
C PHE A 128 2.12 2.05 -18.68
N ARG A 129 2.63 2.41 -17.49
CA ARG A 129 3.49 3.60 -17.35
C ARG A 129 4.86 3.38 -16.70
N ASN A 130 5.21 2.17 -16.26
CA ASN A 130 6.53 1.97 -15.66
C ASN A 130 7.22 0.65 -16.06
N PRO A 131 8.13 0.65 -17.06
CA PRO A 131 8.98 -0.50 -17.36
C PRO A 131 9.94 -0.88 -16.22
N SER A 132 9.99 -0.09 -15.14
CA SER A 132 10.81 -0.34 -13.94
C SER A 132 10.06 -1.07 -12.83
N CYS A 133 8.75 -1.31 -12.97
CA CYS A 133 8.03 -2.15 -11.99
C CYS A 133 8.66 -3.54 -11.98
N VAL A 134 9.02 -4.02 -10.80
CA VAL A 134 9.66 -5.33 -10.66
C VAL A 134 8.60 -6.41 -10.83
N LYS A 135 8.87 -7.40 -11.69
CA LYS A 135 7.91 -8.41 -12.13
C LYS A 135 7.24 -9.12 -10.96
N GLU A 136 7.97 -9.40 -9.91
CA GLU A 136 7.48 -10.09 -8.71
C GLU A 136 6.46 -9.27 -7.91
N VAL A 137 6.60 -7.94 -7.92
CA VAL A 137 5.61 -7.02 -7.32
C VAL A 137 4.35 -6.97 -8.17
N GLU A 138 4.51 -6.93 -9.49
CA GLU A 138 3.41 -6.99 -10.44
C GLU A 138 2.64 -8.31 -10.33
N GLU A 139 3.34 -9.46 -10.33
CA GLU A 139 2.76 -10.80 -10.17
C GLU A 139 1.99 -10.91 -8.85
N PHE A 140 2.52 -10.33 -7.75
CA PHE A 140 1.78 -10.25 -6.50
C PHE A 140 0.47 -9.49 -6.67
N ILE A 141 0.47 -8.26 -7.18
CA ILE A 141 -0.76 -7.46 -7.35
C ILE A 141 -1.75 -8.15 -8.29
N ILE A 142 -1.29 -8.68 -9.43
CA ILE A 142 -2.12 -9.42 -10.40
C ILE A 142 -2.81 -10.60 -9.72
N SER A 143 -2.08 -11.36 -8.90
CA SER A 143 -2.66 -12.52 -8.20
C SER A 143 -3.79 -12.14 -7.23
N GLN A 144 -3.87 -10.88 -6.79
CA GLN A 144 -4.93 -10.40 -5.90
C GLN A 144 -6.17 -9.88 -6.63
N VAL A 145 -6.05 -9.51 -7.91
CA VAL A 145 -7.15 -8.95 -8.72
C VAL A 145 -8.38 -9.87 -8.80
N PRO A 146 -8.26 -11.21 -8.96
CA PRO A 146 -9.42 -12.10 -8.99
C PRO A 146 -10.29 -11.98 -7.73
N TYR A 147 -9.69 -11.91 -6.55
CA TYR A 147 -10.42 -11.77 -5.27
C TYR A 147 -11.13 -10.42 -5.18
N ALA A 148 -10.46 -9.34 -5.60
CA ALA A 148 -11.06 -8.00 -5.65
C ALA A 148 -12.29 -7.96 -6.58
N ASN A 149 -12.19 -8.60 -7.75
CA ASN A 149 -13.31 -8.71 -8.68
C ASN A 149 -14.45 -9.56 -8.12
N GLN A 150 -14.16 -10.62 -7.36
CA GLN A 150 -15.19 -11.41 -6.69
C GLN A 150 -15.98 -10.56 -5.69
N VAL A 151 -15.31 -9.73 -4.86
CA VAL A 151 -15.99 -8.83 -3.93
C VAL A 151 -16.86 -7.81 -4.65
N LYS A 152 -16.34 -7.18 -5.69
CA LYS A 152 -17.12 -6.24 -6.51
C LYS A 152 -18.34 -6.92 -7.13
N CYS A 153 -18.20 -8.16 -7.60
CA CYS A 153 -19.30 -8.95 -8.10
C CYS A 153 -20.30 -9.34 -7.00
N LEU A 154 -19.85 -9.72 -5.80
CA LEU A 154 -20.73 -10.04 -4.66
C LEU A 154 -21.60 -8.86 -4.26
N ASP A 155 -21.01 -7.67 -4.15
CA ASP A 155 -21.77 -6.46 -3.82
C ASP A 155 -22.87 -6.18 -4.86
N ILE A 156 -22.69 -6.63 -6.11
CA ILE A 156 -23.70 -6.58 -7.18
C ILE A 156 -24.67 -7.78 -7.12
N THR A 157 -24.20 -8.98 -6.80
CA THR A 157 -24.96 -10.25 -6.89
C THR A 157 -25.62 -10.72 -5.59
N MET A 158 -25.41 -10.04 -4.45
CA MET A 158 -26.14 -10.26 -3.19
C MET A 158 -27.68 -10.15 -3.31
N SER A 159 -28.20 -9.85 -4.51
CA SER A 159 -29.63 -9.85 -4.85
C SER A 159 -30.13 -11.12 -5.57
N ARG A 160 -29.26 -12.10 -5.89
CA ARG A 160 -29.64 -13.31 -6.66
C ARG A 160 -29.13 -14.61 -6.01
N PRO A 161 -30.02 -15.53 -5.62
CA PRO A 161 -29.65 -16.88 -5.19
C PRO A 161 -28.96 -17.67 -6.31
N ASP A 162 -28.07 -18.58 -5.93
CA ASP A 162 -27.49 -19.60 -6.82
C ASP A 162 -28.53 -20.65 -7.27
N GLU A 163 -28.11 -21.61 -8.09
CA GLU A 163 -28.99 -22.68 -8.61
C GLU A 163 -29.63 -23.55 -7.51
N SER A 164 -29.09 -23.53 -6.29
CA SER A 164 -29.63 -24.20 -5.11
C SER A 164 -30.49 -23.29 -4.21
N GLY A 165 -30.73 -22.04 -4.64
CA GLY A 165 -31.46 -21.05 -3.87
C GLY A 165 -30.65 -20.42 -2.74
N ARG A 166 -29.32 -20.61 -2.71
CA ARG A 166 -28.43 -20.06 -1.69
C ARG A 166 -27.72 -18.82 -2.20
N LEU A 167 -27.63 -17.77 -1.39
CA LEU A 167 -26.80 -16.63 -1.75
C LEU A 167 -25.32 -17.02 -1.60
N PRO A 168 -24.42 -16.61 -2.51
CA PRO A 168 -22.99 -16.75 -2.29
C PRO A 168 -22.63 -16.05 -0.96
N SER A 169 -22.18 -16.81 0.03
CA SER A 169 -21.89 -16.25 1.36
C SER A 169 -20.45 -15.73 1.40
N ARG A 170 -20.25 -14.53 1.96
CA ARG A 170 -18.91 -13.99 2.27
C ARG A 170 -18.07 -15.02 3.04
N THR A 171 -18.69 -15.81 3.91
CA THR A 171 -18.07 -16.90 4.67
C THR A 171 -17.45 -17.99 3.78
N THR A 172 -18.08 -18.36 2.66
CA THR A 172 -17.54 -19.37 1.75
C THR A 172 -16.25 -18.89 1.09
N LEU A 173 -16.21 -17.62 0.69
CA LEU A 173 -15.03 -17.03 0.03
C LEU A 173 -13.88 -16.77 1.01
N VAL A 174 -14.19 -16.40 2.25
CA VAL A 174 -13.19 -16.35 3.33
C VAL A 174 -12.56 -17.73 3.54
N ASN A 175 -13.38 -18.80 3.59
CA ASN A 175 -12.84 -20.16 3.75
C ASN A 175 -11.97 -20.60 2.57
N ASP A 176 -12.37 -20.28 1.34
CA ASP A 176 -11.58 -20.55 0.14
C ASP A 176 -10.23 -19.81 0.17
N ALA A 177 -10.25 -18.50 0.50
CA ALA A 177 -9.05 -17.69 0.66
C ALA A 177 -8.12 -18.25 1.75
N LEU A 178 -8.66 -18.72 2.88
CA LEU A 178 -7.90 -19.36 3.95
C LEU A 178 -7.26 -20.69 3.51
N VAL A 179 -8.01 -21.54 2.79
CA VAL A 179 -7.52 -22.82 2.26
C VAL A 179 -6.36 -22.60 1.28
N HIS A 180 -6.41 -21.52 0.51
CA HIS A 180 -5.35 -21.15 -0.44
C HIS A 180 -4.24 -20.28 0.17
N ASN A 181 -4.22 -20.11 1.50
CA ASN A 181 -3.21 -19.31 2.22
C ASN A 181 -3.08 -17.89 1.64
N ALA A 182 -4.22 -17.28 1.31
CA ALA A 182 -4.27 -15.94 0.77
C ALA A 182 -3.72 -14.90 1.78
N PRO A 183 -3.14 -13.79 1.31
CA PRO A 183 -2.73 -12.68 2.17
C PRO A 183 -3.86 -12.15 3.07
N LEU A 184 -3.48 -11.53 4.19
CA LEU A 184 -4.46 -10.97 5.13
C LEU A 184 -5.35 -9.91 4.45
N GLY A 185 -4.79 -9.12 3.55
CA GLY A 185 -5.55 -8.16 2.74
C GLY A 185 -6.66 -8.83 1.94
N THR A 186 -6.39 -9.99 1.35
CA THR A 186 -7.39 -10.77 0.60
C THR A 186 -8.53 -11.24 1.48
N ILE A 187 -8.21 -11.72 2.68
CA ILE A 187 -9.22 -12.14 3.65
C ILE A 187 -10.07 -10.93 4.07
N LYS A 188 -9.44 -9.78 4.33
CA LYS A 188 -10.11 -8.53 4.70
C LYS A 188 -11.05 -8.00 3.61
N LEU A 189 -10.74 -8.20 2.32
CA LEU A 189 -11.64 -7.82 1.23
C LEU A 189 -13.03 -8.49 1.34
N PHE A 190 -13.09 -9.69 1.92
CA PHE A 190 -14.33 -10.46 2.02
C PHE A 190 -15.14 -10.21 3.29
N VAL A 191 -14.64 -9.43 4.26
CA VAL A 191 -15.27 -9.19 5.56
C VAL A 191 -15.97 -7.84 5.56
#